data_AF-A2GS99-F1
#
_entry.id   AF-A2GS99-F1
#
_cell.length_a   1.000
_cell.length_b   1.000
_cell.length_c   1.000
_cell.angle_alpha   90.00
_cell.angle_beta   90.00
_cell.angle_gamma   90.00
#
_symmetry.space_group_name_H-M   'P 1'
#
loop_
_entity.id
_entity.type
_entity.pdbx_description
1 polymer ?
#
loop_
_entity_poly.entity_id
_entity_poly.type
_entity_poly.pdbx_seq_one_letter_code
_entity_poly.pdbx_strand_id
1 'polypeptide(L)'
;MFRHHQPQEFHNEDRKAYFVGGGIGSLSAAFFLIRDGKFKPENITIFEALHVNGGSMDGCGDPEHGYIIRGGRMFNLPTYECLQDMLKDIKSVHHPEKTAYEELHEFTHEYKTHSNSRVVDHNRQKYDVRCMGFDMGDRLSLLALVNTDEDKLGKSKISEHFGPHFFTTNFWYMWATTFAFQPWH
;
A
#
# COMPACT_ATOMS: atom_id res chain seq x y z
N MET A 1 -25.96 19.07 -1.15
CA MET A 1 -27.04 18.60 -2.06
C MET A 1 -26.57 17.28 -2.65
N PHE A 2 -26.86 16.16 -1.99
CA PHE A 2 -26.45 14.84 -2.46
C PHE A 2 -27.33 14.46 -3.64
N ARG A 3 -26.74 14.37 -4.84
CA ARG A 3 -27.45 13.82 -6.00
C ARG A 3 -27.74 12.35 -5.70
N HIS A 4 -29.01 11.98 -5.64
CA HIS A 4 -29.40 10.58 -5.84
C HIS A 4 -28.87 10.14 -7.21
N HIS A 5 -27.80 9.36 -7.21
CA HIS A 5 -27.36 8.63 -8.38
C HIS A 5 -28.45 7.59 -8.65
N GLN A 6 -29.21 7.76 -9.73
CA GLN A 6 -30.01 6.66 -10.25
C GLN A 6 -29.04 5.53 -10.62
N PRO A 7 -29.33 4.26 -10.31
CA PRO A 7 -28.50 3.16 -10.75
C PRO A 7 -28.47 3.17 -12.28
N GLN A 8 -27.29 3.44 -12.83
CA GLN A 8 -27.06 3.35 -14.27
C GLN A 8 -27.04 1.87 -14.64
N GLU A 9 -27.96 1.42 -15.50
CA GLU A 9 -27.93 0.06 -16.01
C GLU A 9 -26.71 -0.09 -16.94
N PHE A 10 -25.76 -0.93 -16.52
CA PHE A 10 -24.56 -1.24 -17.29
C PHE A 10 -24.79 -2.52 -18.09
N HIS A 11 -24.93 -2.40 -19.41
CA HIS A 11 -24.97 -3.54 -20.33
C HIS A 11 -23.57 -3.83 -20.87
N ASN A 12 -22.71 -4.41 -20.04
CA ASN A 12 -21.32 -4.75 -20.41
C ASN A 12 -21.10 -6.25 -20.63
N GLU A 13 -22.17 -7.03 -20.72
CA GLU A 13 -22.09 -8.49 -20.83
C GLU A 13 -21.29 -8.99 -22.04
N ASP A 14 -21.30 -8.25 -23.15
CA ASP A 14 -20.57 -8.60 -24.38
C ASP A 14 -19.19 -7.92 -24.49
N ARG A 15 -18.86 -7.04 -23.53
CA ARG A 15 -17.56 -6.37 -23.52
C ARG A 15 -16.48 -7.30 -23.00
N LYS A 16 -15.28 -7.18 -23.56
CA LYS A 16 -14.10 -7.91 -23.14
C LYS A 16 -13.09 -6.99 -22.45
N ALA A 17 -12.42 -7.52 -21.45
CA ALA A 17 -11.34 -6.83 -20.74
C ALA A 17 -10.08 -7.70 -20.72
N TYR A 18 -8.95 -7.05 -20.96
CA TYR A 18 -7.65 -7.71 -21.04
C TYR A 18 -6.67 -6.98 -20.12
N PHE A 19 -6.05 -7.72 -19.20
CA PHE A 19 -5.07 -7.20 -18.27
C PHE A 19 -3.71 -7.85 -18.51
N VAL A 20 -2.65 -7.05 -18.44
CA VAL A 20 -1.26 -7.54 -18.52
C VAL A 20 -0.66 -7.51 -17.11
N GLY A 21 -0.29 -8.69 -16.61
CA GLY A 21 0.18 -8.94 -15.25
C GLY A 21 -0.93 -9.43 -14.31
N GLY A 22 -0.66 -10.48 -13.56
CA GLY A 22 -1.53 -11.11 -12.56
C GLY A 22 -1.34 -10.58 -11.13
N GLY A 23 -0.88 -9.33 -11.00
CA GLY A 23 -0.73 -8.65 -9.71
C GLY A 23 -2.04 -8.10 -9.14
N ILE A 24 -1.99 -7.57 -7.92
CA ILE A 24 -3.17 -7.04 -7.20
C ILE A 24 -3.94 -5.98 -7.99
N GLY A 25 -3.27 -5.14 -8.77
CA GLY A 25 -3.94 -4.13 -9.62
C GLY A 25 -4.92 -4.75 -10.62
N SER A 26 -4.46 -5.73 -11.42
CA SER A 26 -5.30 -6.42 -12.40
C SER A 26 -6.38 -7.28 -11.75
N LEU A 27 -6.05 -7.94 -10.64
CA LEU A 27 -7.02 -8.75 -9.88
C LEU A 27 -8.14 -7.88 -9.29
N SER A 28 -7.79 -6.73 -8.71
CA SER A 28 -8.78 -5.76 -8.22
C SER A 28 -9.62 -5.17 -9.35
N ALA A 29 -9.01 -4.85 -10.49
CA ALA A 29 -9.75 -4.35 -11.65
C ALA A 29 -10.75 -5.39 -12.19
N ALA A 30 -10.34 -6.65 -12.32
CA ALA A 30 -11.23 -7.75 -12.69
C ALA A 30 -12.38 -7.91 -11.70
N PHE A 31 -12.09 -7.86 -10.38
CA PHE A 31 -13.10 -7.91 -9.34
C PHE A 31 -14.15 -6.80 -9.50
N PHE A 32 -13.74 -5.53 -9.64
CA PHE A 32 -14.69 -4.42 -9.79
C PHE A 32 -15.44 -4.45 -11.13
N LEU A 33 -14.83 -4.95 -12.22
CA LEU A 33 -15.55 -5.15 -13.48
C LEU A 33 -16.68 -6.17 -13.34
N ILE A 34 -16.47 -7.24 -12.57
CA ILE A 34 -17.52 -8.23 -12.28
C ILE A 34 -18.57 -7.61 -11.35
N ARG A 35 -18.14 -7.11 -10.19
CA ARG A 35 -19.04 -6.65 -9.12
C ARG A 35 -19.85 -5.42 -9.53
N ASP A 36 -19.17 -4.40 -10.05
CA ASP A 36 -19.75 -3.07 -10.28
C ASP A 36 -20.00 -2.84 -11.77
N GLY A 37 -19.05 -3.26 -12.62
CA GLY A 37 -19.11 -3.09 -14.07
C GLY A 37 -20.05 -4.06 -14.80
N LYS A 38 -20.57 -5.09 -14.12
CA LYS A 38 -21.45 -6.14 -14.68
C LYS A 38 -20.87 -6.86 -15.91
N PHE A 39 -19.55 -7.04 -15.94
CA PHE A 39 -18.89 -7.90 -16.93
C PHE A 39 -19.16 -9.38 -16.62
N LYS A 40 -19.29 -10.18 -17.68
CA LYS A 40 -19.25 -11.64 -17.56
C LYS A 40 -17.80 -12.09 -17.25
N PRO A 41 -17.56 -12.94 -16.24
CA PRO A 41 -16.21 -13.38 -15.87
C PRO A 41 -15.43 -13.99 -17.03
N GLU A 42 -16.09 -14.76 -17.90
CA GLU A 42 -15.51 -15.39 -19.09
C GLU A 42 -14.99 -14.39 -20.14
N ASN A 43 -15.41 -13.13 -20.06
CA ASN A 43 -14.94 -12.05 -20.93
C ASN A 43 -13.76 -11.27 -20.37
N ILE A 44 -13.25 -11.65 -19.20
CA ILE A 44 -12.08 -11.04 -18.57
C ILE A 44 -10.90 -12.01 -18.71
N THR A 45 -9.81 -11.54 -19.33
CA THR A 45 -8.57 -12.31 -19.48
C THR A 45 -7.42 -11.58 -18.82
N ILE A 46 -6.68 -12.28 -17.96
CA ILE A 46 -5.46 -11.77 -17.32
C ILE A 46 -4.27 -12.55 -17.89
N PHE A 47 -3.34 -11.86 -18.51
CA PHE A 47 -2.10 -12.43 -19.03
C PHE A 47 -1.00 -12.30 -17.98
N GLU A 48 -0.60 -13.41 -17.36
CA GLU A 48 0.52 -13.47 -16.43
C GLU A 48 1.68 -14.22 -17.09
N ALA A 49 2.88 -13.65 -17.01
CA ALA A 49 4.09 -14.22 -17.58
C ALA A 49 4.70 -15.29 -16.66
N LEU A 50 4.44 -15.19 -15.35
CA LEU A 50 4.87 -16.15 -14.35
C LEU A 50 3.91 -17.35 -14.26
N HIS A 51 4.37 -18.44 -13.65
CA HIS A 51 3.53 -19.61 -13.37
C HIS A 51 2.62 -19.42 -12.14
N VAL A 52 2.66 -18.25 -11.50
CA VAL A 52 1.92 -17.93 -10.29
C VAL A 52 1.34 -16.53 -10.39
N ASN A 53 0.15 -16.35 -9.82
CA ASN A 53 -0.49 -15.03 -9.69
C ASN A 53 -0.02 -14.32 -8.41
N GLY A 54 -0.34 -13.03 -8.30
CA GLY A 54 -0.04 -12.19 -7.15
C GLY A 54 1.01 -11.11 -7.45
N GLY A 55 1.83 -11.31 -8.48
CA GLY A 55 2.86 -10.34 -8.88
C GLY A 55 3.83 -10.08 -7.73
N SER A 56 3.82 -8.87 -7.18
CA SER A 56 4.61 -8.50 -6.01
C SER A 56 4.09 -9.14 -4.72
N MET A 57 2.81 -9.52 -4.61
CA MET A 57 2.17 -10.03 -3.38
C MET A 57 2.48 -11.50 -3.07
N ASP A 58 3.65 -11.99 -3.44
CA ASP A 58 4.01 -13.39 -3.27
C ASP A 58 4.69 -13.70 -1.93
N GLY A 59 4.69 -14.99 -1.61
CA GLY A 59 5.56 -15.64 -0.66
C GLY A 59 5.71 -17.11 -1.09
N CYS A 60 6.91 -17.66 -1.02
CA CYS A 60 7.19 -19.02 -1.46
C CYS A 60 8.26 -19.68 -0.59
N GLY A 61 8.63 -20.91 -0.95
CA GLY A 61 9.63 -21.69 -0.26
C GLY A 61 9.04 -22.69 0.73
N ASP A 62 9.93 -23.38 1.44
CA ASP A 62 9.62 -24.52 2.29
C ASP A 62 10.67 -24.69 3.41
N PRO A 63 10.47 -25.59 4.38
CA PRO A 63 11.42 -25.80 5.47
C PRO A 63 12.81 -26.31 5.05
N GLU A 64 12.93 -26.97 3.90
CA GLU A 64 14.19 -27.55 3.40
C GLU A 64 15.03 -26.51 2.66
N HIS A 65 14.41 -25.68 1.82
CA HIS A 65 15.07 -24.69 0.97
C HIS A 65 14.99 -23.25 1.51
N GLY A 66 14.19 -23.04 2.56
CA GLY A 66 13.94 -21.75 3.18
C GLY A 66 12.73 -21.02 2.60
N TYR A 67 12.17 -20.10 3.39
CA TYR A 67 11.05 -19.24 3.01
C TYR A 67 11.53 -17.92 2.42
N ILE A 68 10.85 -17.46 1.36
CA ILE A 68 11.17 -16.22 0.65
C ILE A 68 9.95 -15.31 0.65
N ILE A 69 10.19 -14.04 1.01
CA ILE A 69 9.21 -12.94 0.91
C ILE A 69 9.88 -11.83 0.10
N ARG A 70 9.34 -11.51 -1.09
CA ARG A 70 9.92 -10.44 -1.94
C ARG A 70 9.76 -9.04 -1.35
N GLY A 71 8.86 -8.85 -0.39
CA GLY A 71 8.72 -7.60 0.35
C GLY A 71 7.65 -7.67 1.44
N GLY A 72 7.81 -6.85 2.47
CA GLY A 72 6.75 -6.64 3.45
C GLY A 72 5.58 -5.85 2.85
N ARG A 73 4.37 -6.05 3.38
CA ARG A 73 3.22 -5.19 3.09
C ARG A 73 2.70 -4.64 4.39
N MET A 74 2.58 -3.32 4.43
CA MET A 74 1.94 -2.62 5.52
C MET A 74 0.51 -2.29 5.11
N PHE A 75 -0.41 -2.49 6.04
CA PHE A 75 -1.81 -2.13 5.86
C PHE A 75 -2.17 -1.07 6.87
N ASN A 76 -2.98 -0.10 6.46
CA ASN A 76 -3.43 0.98 7.34
C ASN A 76 -4.95 1.11 7.24
N LEU A 77 -5.66 0.67 8.29
CA LEU A 77 -7.12 0.66 8.31
C LEU A 77 -7.76 2.04 8.02
N PRO A 78 -7.20 3.18 8.46
CA PRO A 78 -7.78 4.49 8.15
C PRO A 78 -7.62 5.00 6.71
N THR A 79 -6.87 4.33 5.81
CA THR A 79 -6.54 4.90 4.48
C THR A 79 -6.64 3.94 3.30
N TYR A 80 -6.83 2.63 3.52
CA TYR A 80 -6.91 1.64 2.43
C TYR A 80 -8.37 1.36 2.04
N GLU A 81 -9.18 2.40 1.83
CA GLU A 81 -10.65 2.26 1.70
C GLU A 81 -11.04 1.41 0.49
N CYS A 82 -10.41 1.61 -0.67
CA CYS A 82 -10.72 0.83 -1.88
C CYS A 82 -10.40 -0.66 -1.71
N LEU A 83 -9.28 -0.97 -1.05
CA LEU A 83 -8.88 -2.35 -0.80
C LEU A 83 -9.81 -3.00 0.24
N GLN A 84 -10.15 -2.27 1.30
CA GLN A 84 -11.11 -2.73 2.30
C GLN A 84 -12.50 -2.97 1.72
N ASP A 85 -12.96 -2.12 0.80
CA ASP A 85 -14.22 -2.30 0.10
C ASP A 85 -14.25 -3.61 -0.68
N MET A 86 -13.19 -3.92 -1.43
CA MET A 86 -13.05 -5.20 -2.13
C MET A 86 -13.03 -6.40 -1.16
N LEU A 87 -12.29 -6.30 -0.05
CA LEU A 87 -12.12 -7.40 0.89
C LEU A 87 -13.41 -7.78 1.65
N LYS A 88 -14.43 -6.91 1.66
CA LYS A 88 -15.75 -7.21 2.26
C LYS A 88 -16.54 -8.26 1.47
N ASP A 89 -16.24 -8.44 0.19
CA ASP A 89 -16.93 -9.43 -0.64
C ASP A 89 -16.05 -10.68 -0.90
N ILE A 90 -14.78 -10.63 -0.53
CA ILE A 90 -13.84 -11.76 -0.66
C ILE A 90 -13.93 -12.61 0.60
N LYS A 91 -14.17 -13.91 0.44
CA LYS A 91 -14.17 -14.87 1.57
C LYS A 91 -12.75 -15.08 2.10
N SER A 92 -12.64 -15.23 3.42
CA SER A 92 -11.39 -15.67 4.03
C SER A 92 -11.06 -17.08 3.55
N VAL A 93 -9.76 -17.33 3.33
CA VAL A 93 -9.24 -18.64 2.94
C VAL A 93 -9.22 -19.61 4.13
N HIS A 94 -9.00 -19.10 5.34
CA HIS A 94 -8.89 -19.92 6.56
C HIS A 94 -10.20 -20.05 7.32
N HIS A 95 -11.07 -19.04 7.19
CA HIS A 95 -12.34 -18.92 7.91
C HIS A 95 -13.49 -18.66 6.91
N PRO A 96 -13.98 -19.66 6.15
CA PRO A 96 -14.94 -19.45 5.06
C PRO A 96 -16.27 -18.80 5.47
N GLU A 97 -16.61 -18.84 6.76
CA GLU A 97 -17.76 -18.14 7.33
C GLU A 97 -17.59 -16.61 7.34
N LYS A 98 -16.34 -16.12 7.32
CA LYS A 98 -15.97 -14.70 7.34
C LYS A 98 -15.49 -14.19 5.98
N THR A 99 -15.47 -12.89 5.86
CA THR A 99 -14.80 -12.16 4.79
C THR A 99 -13.35 -11.90 5.16
N ALA A 100 -12.49 -11.71 4.16
CA ALA A 100 -11.09 -11.34 4.38
C ALA A 100 -10.96 -9.99 5.10
N TYR A 101 -11.94 -9.09 4.91
CA TYR A 101 -12.05 -7.84 5.66
C TYR A 101 -12.25 -8.07 7.17
N GLU A 102 -13.20 -8.93 7.55
CA GLU A 102 -13.48 -9.24 8.96
C GLU A 102 -12.26 -9.86 9.64
N GLU A 103 -11.63 -10.85 9.00
CA GLU A 103 -10.41 -11.49 9.51
C GLU A 103 -9.28 -10.47 9.71
N LEU A 104 -9.03 -9.60 8.73
CA LEU A 104 -8.00 -8.56 8.83
C LEU A 104 -8.27 -7.59 9.98
N HIS A 105 -9.53 -7.20 10.18
CA HIS A 105 -9.92 -6.29 11.26
C HIS A 105 -9.80 -6.92 12.63
N GLU A 106 -10.26 -8.16 12.80
CA GLU A 106 -10.11 -8.92 14.04
C GLU A 106 -8.64 -9.09 14.41
N PHE A 107 -7.82 -9.55 13.45
CA PHE A 107 -6.37 -9.71 13.66
C PHE A 107 -5.70 -8.39 14.07
N THR A 108 -5.98 -7.30 13.37
CA THR A 108 -5.41 -5.98 13.70
C THR A 108 -5.96 -5.42 15.02
N HIS A 109 -7.16 -5.85 15.44
CA HIS A 109 -7.71 -5.49 16.73
C HIS A 109 -6.98 -6.20 17.86
N GLU A 110 -6.77 -7.50 17.73
CA GLU A 110 -6.09 -8.36 18.70
C GLU A 110 -4.59 -8.07 18.80
N TYR A 111 -3.90 -7.94 17.66
CA TYR A 111 -2.45 -7.81 17.59
C TYR A 111 -2.03 -6.35 17.30
N LYS A 112 -1.92 -5.56 18.36
CA LYS A 112 -1.44 -4.16 18.26
C LYS A 112 0.05 -4.12 17.94
N THR A 113 0.39 -3.51 16.80
CA THR A 113 1.78 -3.29 16.41
C THR A 113 2.37 -2.10 17.15
N HIS A 114 3.47 -2.31 17.87
CA HIS A 114 4.26 -1.26 18.50
C HIS A 114 5.75 -1.61 18.44
N SER A 115 6.58 -0.70 17.92
CA SER A 115 8.03 -0.94 17.81
C SER A 115 8.76 -0.47 19.07
N ASN A 116 9.41 -1.41 19.76
CA ASN A 116 10.20 -1.11 20.95
C ASN A 116 11.64 -0.66 20.63
N SER A 117 12.13 -0.92 19.42
CA SER A 117 13.50 -0.59 18.97
C SER A 117 13.53 -0.32 17.47
N ARG A 118 12.97 0.82 17.04
CA ARG A 118 12.83 1.19 15.62
C ARG A 118 14.14 1.50 14.92
N VAL A 119 15.11 2.07 15.65
CA VAL A 119 16.44 2.46 15.18
C VAL A 119 17.48 1.93 16.15
N VAL A 120 18.55 1.35 15.61
CA VAL A 120 19.70 0.81 16.34
C VAL A 120 20.96 1.48 15.79
N ASP A 121 21.83 1.95 16.68
CA ASP A 121 23.05 2.66 16.30
C ASP A 121 24.22 1.70 15.98
N HIS A 122 25.37 2.27 15.60
CA HIS A 122 26.59 1.51 15.30
C HIS A 122 27.14 0.70 16.48
N ASN A 123 26.78 1.05 17.72
CA ASN A 123 27.15 0.31 18.93
C ASN A 123 26.15 -0.78 19.28
N ARG A 124 25.17 -1.04 18.39
CA ARG A 124 24.07 -2.00 18.58
C ARG A 124 23.16 -1.62 19.75
N GLN A 125 23.08 -0.33 20.08
CA GLN A 125 22.21 0.18 21.12
C GLN A 125 20.94 0.76 20.53
N LYS A 126 19.83 0.65 21.28
CA LYS A 126 18.58 1.31 20.94
C LYS A 126 18.81 2.82 20.89
N TYR A 127 18.50 3.43 19.76
CA TYR A 127 18.56 4.88 19.60
C TYR A 127 17.25 5.53 20.05
N ASP A 128 17.34 6.70 20.68
CA ASP A 128 16.15 7.44 21.12
C ASP A 128 15.48 8.18 19.96
N VAL A 129 14.29 7.71 19.59
CA VAL A 129 13.48 8.25 18.50
C VAL A 129 12.21 8.95 18.98
N ARG A 130 12.10 9.27 20.28
CA ARG A 130 10.92 9.96 20.83
C ARG A 130 10.67 11.33 20.21
N CYS A 131 11.73 11.99 19.76
CA CYS A 131 11.68 13.27 19.06
C CYS A 131 12.06 13.08 17.58
N MET A 132 11.35 13.79 16.70
CA MET A 132 11.61 13.75 15.25
C MET A 132 12.94 14.39 14.84
N GLY A 133 13.52 15.25 15.70
CA GLY A 133 14.81 15.87 15.46
C GLY A 133 14.78 17.12 14.56
N PHE A 134 13.60 17.65 14.24
CA PHE A 134 13.49 18.84 13.40
C PHE A 134 13.94 20.13 14.08
N ASP A 135 14.73 20.92 13.36
CA ASP A 135 14.92 22.35 13.65
C ASP A 135 13.79 23.20 13.04
N MET A 136 13.89 24.54 13.12
CA MET A 136 12.88 25.42 12.52
C MET A 136 12.95 25.46 10.99
N GLY A 137 14.13 25.27 10.39
CA GLY A 137 14.30 25.20 8.95
C GLY A 137 13.58 23.98 8.36
N ASP A 138 13.77 22.81 8.96
CA ASP A 138 13.11 21.57 8.54
C ASP A 138 11.58 21.69 8.59
N ARG A 139 11.05 22.32 9.66
CA ARG A 139 9.61 22.53 9.83
C ARG A 139 9.04 23.45 8.77
N LEU A 140 9.75 24.54 8.45
CA LEU A 140 9.35 25.47 7.40
C LEU A 140 9.41 24.81 6.02
N SER A 141 10.45 24.03 5.74
CA SER A 141 10.55 23.22 4.51
C SER A 141 9.42 22.22 4.39
N LEU A 142 9.09 21.49 5.46
CA LEU A 142 7.99 20.52 5.45
C LEU A 142 6.64 21.20 5.21
N LEU A 143 6.41 22.35 5.87
CA LEU A 143 5.19 23.13 5.66
C LEU A 143 5.12 23.67 4.23
N ALA A 144 6.22 24.17 3.68
CA ALA A 144 6.28 24.62 2.31
C ALA A 144 5.95 23.48 1.34
N LEU A 145 6.52 22.29 1.53
CA LEU A 145 6.26 21.12 0.70
C LEU A 145 4.78 20.70 0.75
N VAL A 146 4.18 20.61 1.95
CA VAL A 146 2.76 20.23 2.10
C VAL A 146 1.80 21.25 1.48
N ASN A 147 2.18 22.53 1.42
CA ASN A 147 1.38 23.59 0.79
C ASN A 147 1.75 23.83 -0.68
N THR A 148 2.70 23.06 -1.24
CA THR A 148 3.06 23.19 -2.65
C THR A 148 2.12 22.34 -3.49
N ASP A 149 1.49 22.97 -4.47
CA ASP A 149 0.64 22.27 -5.43
C ASP A 149 1.44 21.21 -6.21
N GLU A 150 0.81 20.07 -6.49
CA GLU A 150 1.48 18.93 -7.13
C GLU A 150 2.05 19.27 -8.51
N ASP A 151 1.38 20.14 -9.27
CA ASP A 151 1.82 20.62 -10.59
C ASP A 151 3.14 21.41 -10.53
N LYS A 152 3.44 22.04 -9.38
CA LYS A 152 4.69 22.76 -9.13
C LYS A 152 5.83 21.85 -8.72
N LEU A 153 5.55 20.67 -8.15
CA LEU A 153 6.58 19.71 -7.73
C LEU A 153 7.22 19.03 -8.94
N GLY A 154 6.44 18.67 -9.95
CA GLY A 154 6.97 18.15 -11.22
C GLY A 154 7.95 16.99 -11.04
N LYS A 155 9.22 17.19 -11.41
CA LYS A 155 10.30 16.19 -11.30
C LYS A 155 11.34 16.55 -10.24
N SER A 156 11.01 17.48 -9.35
CA SER A 156 11.93 17.88 -8.28
C SER A 156 12.22 16.71 -7.34
N LYS A 157 13.43 16.64 -6.83
CA LYS A 157 13.86 15.61 -5.89
C LYS A 157 13.56 16.02 -4.47
N ILE A 158 13.43 15.07 -3.55
CA ILE A 158 13.34 15.36 -2.11
C ILE A 158 14.52 16.25 -1.65
N SER A 159 15.74 16.00 -2.12
CA SER A 159 16.93 16.79 -1.77
C SER A 159 16.92 18.24 -2.25
N GLU A 160 15.96 18.63 -3.09
CA GLU A 160 15.80 20.01 -3.56
C GLU A 160 14.87 20.83 -2.64
N HIS A 161 14.08 20.16 -1.78
CA HIS A 161 13.13 20.80 -0.86
C HIS A 161 13.62 20.89 0.58
N PHE A 162 14.63 20.11 0.95
CA PHE A 162 15.14 20.01 2.31
C PHE A 162 16.63 20.28 2.38
N GLY A 163 17.05 20.99 3.44
CA GLY A 163 18.46 21.23 3.72
C GLY A 163 19.19 19.97 4.22
N PRO A 164 20.54 19.98 4.28
CA PRO A 164 21.33 18.83 4.71
C PRO A 164 20.98 18.30 6.10
N HIS A 165 20.58 19.17 7.03
CA HIS A 165 20.19 18.80 8.39
C HIS A 165 19.02 17.81 8.42
N PHE A 166 17.99 18.03 7.60
CA PHE A 166 16.80 17.17 7.49
C PHE A 166 17.18 15.69 7.32
N PHE A 167 18.17 15.40 6.48
CA PHE A 167 18.63 14.04 6.17
C PHE A 167 19.40 13.35 7.31
N THR A 168 19.65 14.07 8.40
CA THR A 168 20.26 13.54 9.62
C THR A 168 19.26 13.35 10.76
N THR A 169 17.98 13.73 10.53
CA THR A 169 16.93 13.69 11.55
C THR A 169 16.37 12.28 11.78
N ASN A 170 15.85 12.03 12.98
CA ASN A 170 15.12 10.81 13.29
C ASN A 170 13.93 10.60 12.36
N PHE A 171 13.23 11.69 12.01
CA PHE A 171 12.15 11.64 11.04
C PHE A 171 12.60 11.05 9.72
N TRP A 172 13.66 11.58 9.11
CA TRP A 172 14.13 11.09 7.82
C TRP A 172 14.54 9.63 7.88
N TYR A 173 15.30 9.21 8.90
CA TYR A 173 15.70 7.81 9.05
C TYR A 173 14.49 6.87 9.15
N MET A 174 13.47 7.25 9.93
CA MET A 174 12.25 6.46 10.04
C MET A 174 11.43 6.48 8.74
N TRP A 175 11.27 7.64 8.11
CA TRP A 175 10.48 7.80 6.90
C TRP A 175 11.09 7.04 5.71
N ALA A 176 12.36 7.29 5.43
CA ALA A 176 13.10 6.69 4.33
C ALA A 176 13.15 5.16 4.46
N THR A 177 13.35 4.62 5.66
CA THR A 177 13.41 3.15 5.84
C THR A 177 12.04 2.48 5.93
N THR A 178 10.97 3.21 6.28
CA THR A 178 9.60 2.66 6.26
C THR A 178 9.08 2.54 4.84
N PHE A 179 9.35 3.54 4.00
CA PHE A 179 8.77 3.67 2.66
C PHE A 179 9.79 3.51 1.52
N ALA A 180 11.03 3.12 1.85
CA ALA A 180 12.14 2.95 0.91
C ALA A 180 12.45 4.21 0.06
N PHE A 181 12.23 5.41 0.61
CA PHE A 181 12.61 6.65 -0.06
C PHE A 181 14.13 6.84 -0.12
N GLN A 182 14.59 7.42 -1.21
CA GLN A 182 15.95 7.91 -1.38
C GLN A 182 15.91 9.43 -1.59
N PRO A 183 16.97 10.19 -1.22
CA PRO A 183 16.96 11.65 -1.38
C PRO A 183 16.75 12.15 -2.82
N TRP A 184 17.00 11.29 -3.82
CA TRP A 184 16.87 11.60 -5.24
C TRP A 184 15.55 11.12 -5.87
N HIS A 185 14.67 10.45 -5.11
CA HIS A 185 13.28 10.25 -5.52
C HIS A 185 12.58 11.62 -5.55
#